data_AF-A0A2M8DGM3-F1
#
_entry.id   AF-A0A2M8DGM3-F1
#
_cell.length_a   1.000
_cell.length_b   1.000
_cell.length_c   1.000
_cell.angle_alpha   90.00
_cell.angle_beta   90.00
_cell.angle_gamma   90.00
#
_symmetry.space_group_name_H-M   'P 1'
#
loop_
_entity.id
_entity.type
_entity.pdbx_description
1 polymer ?
#
loop_
_entity_poly.entity_id
_entity_poly.type
_entity_poly.pdbx_seq_one_letter_code
_entity_poly.pdbx_strand_id
1 'polypeptide(L)'
;MRPRSRGIDAGPAPVDSARGGDADRWRPAGAPRRGVRAGAPPRPRWAWGTMLFVALLWAPAPAAAERLYLTPEQAVARYFPPPATTARKVAWLTPAQVAEISRRGGEPPRAVVPYVEARQAGKLLGYCFVDDVLGRSEPITYLVALTPQAAVAGVELLCFRESHGYEVERQGWRDQFRGHRLTPELDLGHAIDSISGATLSARALTRGVRRILATAEVALTARSTP
;
A
#
# COMPACT_ATOMS: atom_id res chain seq x y z
N MET A 1 2.79 59.27 -1.91
CA MET A 1 3.43 60.07 -0.85
C MET A 1 4.14 59.10 0.09
N ARG A 2 5.48 59.07 0.11
CA ARG A 2 6.28 58.43 1.18
C ARG A 2 6.35 59.38 2.40
N PRO A 3 6.72 58.90 3.59
CA PRO A 3 8.13 58.97 4.04
C PRO A 3 8.63 57.63 4.66
N ARG A 4 9.85 57.12 4.39
CA ARG A 4 11.19 57.40 5.00
C ARG A 4 11.18 57.20 6.54
N SER A 5 12.05 56.39 7.16
CA SER A 5 13.53 56.48 7.24
C SER A 5 14.14 55.21 7.90
N ARG A 6 15.26 54.62 7.42
CA ARG A 6 16.70 54.67 7.90
C ARG A 6 16.92 54.19 9.36
N GLY A 7 17.97 53.46 9.76
CA GLY A 7 19.31 53.12 9.22
C GLY A 7 19.91 51.90 9.96
N ILE A 8 20.96 51.21 9.46
CA ILE A 8 22.43 51.46 9.65
C ILE A 8 22.83 51.21 11.13
N ASP A 9 23.75 50.33 11.56
CA ASP A 9 25.17 50.06 11.20
C ASP A 9 25.69 48.79 11.95
N ALA A 10 26.60 47.98 11.36
CA ALA A 10 28.03 47.80 11.69
C ALA A 10 28.41 46.72 12.76
N GLY A 11 29.39 45.86 12.41
CA GLY A 11 30.09 44.92 13.31
C GLY A 11 31.03 45.62 14.31
N PRO A 12 31.90 44.93 15.10
CA PRO A 12 32.82 43.88 14.63
C PRO A 12 33.08 42.70 15.62
N ALA A 13 33.93 41.74 15.23
CA ALA A 13 34.66 40.79 16.11
C ALA A 13 36.04 41.41 16.54
N PRO A 14 37.05 40.70 17.11
CA PRO A 14 37.18 39.54 18.02
C PRO A 14 38.06 39.90 19.27
N VAL A 15 38.51 38.92 20.11
CA VAL A 15 39.67 38.91 21.07
C VAL A 15 39.40 37.86 22.18
N ASP A 16 40.32 37.13 22.81
CA ASP A 16 41.73 36.75 22.63
C ASP A 16 42.09 35.72 23.74
N SER A 17 43.21 35.03 23.49
CA SER A 17 44.13 34.22 24.29
C SER A 17 44.16 34.23 25.84
N ALA A 18 44.63 33.10 26.40
CA ALA A 18 45.73 32.94 27.37
C ALA A 18 45.67 31.52 28.01
N ARG A 19 46.64 30.60 27.87
CA ARG A 19 48.05 30.52 28.36
C ARG A 19 48.21 29.97 29.79
N GLY A 20 49.13 29.01 29.90
CA GLY A 20 50.00 28.71 31.06
C GLY A 20 49.49 27.57 31.95
N GLY A 21 50.30 26.63 32.45
CA GLY A 21 51.74 26.33 32.45
C GLY A 21 51.86 24.98 33.17
N ASP A 22 52.54 23.98 32.62
CA ASP A 22 53.97 23.66 32.80
C ASP A 22 54.43 23.53 34.26
N ALA A 23 54.93 22.35 34.62
CA ALA A 23 56.28 22.14 35.14
C ALA A 23 56.38 20.93 36.10
N ASP A 24 57.35 20.06 35.75
CA ASP A 24 58.23 19.32 36.65
C ASP A 24 57.66 18.15 37.48
N ARG A 25 58.34 17.01 37.59
CA ARG A 25 59.77 16.90 37.91
C ARG A 25 60.30 15.48 37.74
N TRP A 26 61.56 15.42 37.33
CA TRP A 26 62.62 14.52 37.83
C TRP A 26 63.05 13.28 36.99
N ARG A 27 64.27 13.40 36.44
CA ARG A 27 65.24 12.38 35.98
C ARG A 27 66.31 12.21 37.09
N PRO A 28 67.14 11.12 37.21
CA PRO A 28 68.17 10.75 36.20
C PRO A 28 68.60 9.25 36.13
N ALA A 29 69.02 8.76 34.95
CA ALA A 29 70.39 8.46 34.47
C ALA A 29 70.95 7.07 34.83
N GLY A 30 71.44 6.35 33.81
CA GLY A 30 72.27 5.16 33.96
C GLY A 30 72.19 4.18 32.77
N ALA A 31 73.19 4.21 31.90
CA ALA A 31 73.57 3.12 30.99
C ALA A 31 75.10 2.91 31.17
N PRO A 32 75.79 1.83 30.70
CA PRO A 32 75.37 0.87 29.67
C PRO A 32 75.93 -0.60 29.78
N ARG A 33 75.63 -1.41 28.74
CA ARG A 33 76.35 -2.59 28.17
C ARG A 33 76.22 -3.99 28.79
N ARG A 34 75.62 -4.92 28.04
CA ARG A 34 76.31 -5.97 27.23
C ARG A 34 75.27 -6.84 26.51
N GLY A 35 75.57 -7.19 25.26
CA GLY A 35 74.66 -7.94 24.38
C GLY A 35 74.54 -9.42 24.72
N VAL A 36 73.39 -10.00 24.40
CA VAL A 36 73.19 -11.43 24.19
C VAL A 36 72.18 -11.62 23.06
N ARG A 37 72.66 -12.29 22.00
CA ARG A 37 72.00 -13.08 20.95
C ARG A 37 70.52 -12.79 20.60
N ALA A 38 70.31 -12.51 19.31
CA ALA A 38 69.02 -12.62 18.63
C ALA A 38 68.41 -14.01 18.84
N GLY A 39 67.37 -14.08 19.67
CA GLY A 39 66.41 -15.19 19.67
C GLY A 39 65.40 -14.96 18.54
N ALA A 40 65.22 -15.94 17.66
CA ALA A 40 64.15 -15.93 16.68
C ALA A 40 62.79 -15.76 17.38
N PRO A 41 61.86 -14.96 16.84
CA PRO A 41 60.55 -14.81 17.46
C PRO A 41 59.83 -16.17 17.50
N PRO A 42 59.09 -16.48 18.57
CA PRO A 42 58.25 -17.67 18.59
C PRO A 42 57.25 -17.57 17.43
N ARG A 43 57.26 -18.58 16.56
CA ARG A 43 56.25 -18.66 15.49
C ARG A 43 54.88 -18.76 16.16
N PRO A 44 53.94 -17.85 15.88
CA PRO A 44 52.60 -17.95 16.42
C PRO A 44 51.94 -19.25 15.96
N ARG A 45 51.79 -20.21 16.87
CA ARG A 45 51.00 -21.45 16.69
C ARG A 45 49.54 -21.25 17.10
N TRP A 46 48.98 -20.08 16.76
CA TRP A 46 47.55 -19.83 16.72
C TRP A 46 47.20 -19.65 15.24
N ALA A 47 47.14 -20.76 14.51
CA ALA A 47 45.84 -21.38 14.22
C ALA A 47 44.85 -20.34 13.68
N TRP A 48 45.01 -19.97 12.40
CA TRP A 48 43.96 -20.00 11.37
C TRP A 48 42.53 -20.01 11.94
N GLY A 49 42.11 -18.92 12.59
CA GLY A 49 40.92 -18.93 13.43
C GLY A 49 40.22 -17.59 13.50
N THR A 50 40.37 -16.76 12.47
CA THR A 50 39.70 -15.45 12.38
C THR A 50 39.42 -15.11 10.92
N MET A 51 38.82 -16.03 10.18
CA MET A 51 38.28 -15.71 8.84
C MET A 51 36.98 -16.45 8.54
N LEU A 52 36.09 -16.58 9.53
CA LEU A 52 34.79 -17.20 9.28
C LEU A 52 33.66 -16.69 10.19
N PHE A 53 33.51 -15.38 10.41
CA PHE A 53 32.36 -14.89 11.19
C PHE A 53 31.94 -13.44 10.87
N VAL A 54 31.72 -13.09 9.59
CA VAL A 54 30.74 -12.04 9.21
C VAL A 54 30.07 -12.44 7.90
N ALA A 55 29.29 -13.51 7.93
CA ALA A 55 28.35 -13.86 6.86
C ALA A 55 27.03 -14.36 7.48
N LEU A 56 26.47 -13.52 8.35
CA LEU A 56 25.15 -13.66 8.99
C LEU A 56 24.82 -12.21 9.39
N LEU A 57 23.82 -11.49 8.88
CA LEU A 57 22.50 -11.87 8.38
C LEU A 57 22.08 -10.82 7.35
N TRP A 58 22.13 -11.15 6.06
CA TRP A 58 21.10 -10.64 5.15
C TRP A 58 20.17 -11.81 4.88
N ALA A 59 19.40 -12.20 5.89
CA ALA A 59 18.20 -12.96 5.60
C ALA A 59 17.28 -11.98 4.86
N PRO A 60 16.85 -12.25 3.61
CA PRO A 60 15.76 -11.47 3.04
C PRO A 60 14.62 -11.56 4.07
N ALA A 61 14.14 -10.41 4.55
CA ALA A 61 12.90 -10.39 5.31
C ALA A 61 11.87 -11.17 4.47
N PRO A 62 11.13 -12.14 5.06
CA PRO A 62 10.07 -12.78 4.31
C PRO A 62 9.18 -11.65 3.80
N ALA A 63 9.18 -11.44 2.49
CA ALA A 63 8.20 -10.56 1.86
C ALA A 63 6.86 -11.01 2.40
N ALA A 64 6.06 -10.07 2.95
CA ALA A 64 4.71 -10.38 3.37
C ALA A 64 4.05 -11.17 2.24
N ALA A 65 3.64 -12.40 2.53
CA ALA A 65 3.29 -13.37 1.50
C ALA A 65 2.10 -12.82 0.70
N GLU A 66 2.38 -12.29 -0.50
CA GLU A 66 1.36 -11.87 -1.43
C GLU A 66 0.51 -13.09 -1.80
N ARG A 67 -0.71 -13.17 -1.28
CA ARG A 67 -1.60 -14.28 -1.61
C ARG A 67 -2.45 -13.87 -2.80
N LEU A 68 -2.13 -14.44 -3.96
CA LEU A 68 -2.97 -14.36 -5.17
C LEU A 68 -4.05 -15.45 -5.08
N TYR A 69 -5.32 -15.06 -5.06
CA TYR A 69 -6.45 -16.00 -4.98
C TYR A 69 -6.99 -16.35 -6.36
N LEU A 70 -7.13 -15.33 -7.21
CA LEU A 70 -7.64 -15.46 -8.58
C LEU A 70 -6.93 -14.45 -9.47
N THR A 71 -6.69 -14.83 -10.72
CA THR A 71 -6.37 -13.83 -11.75
C THR A 71 -7.64 -13.05 -12.12
N PRO A 72 -7.51 -11.80 -12.63
CA PRO A 72 -8.65 -11.04 -13.14
C PRO A 72 -9.47 -11.84 -14.16
N GLU A 73 -8.82 -12.61 -15.05
CA GLU A 73 -9.47 -13.42 -16.07
C GLU A 73 -10.27 -14.57 -15.47
N GLN A 74 -9.71 -15.27 -14.47
CA GLN A 74 -10.42 -16.35 -13.75
C GLN A 74 -11.62 -15.80 -12.98
N ALA A 75 -11.46 -14.65 -12.32
CA ALA A 75 -12.54 -14.00 -11.59
C ALA A 75 -13.65 -13.52 -12.54
N VAL A 76 -13.32 -12.95 -13.70
CA VAL A 76 -14.31 -12.60 -14.73
C VAL A 76 -15.04 -13.85 -15.25
N ALA A 77 -14.31 -14.92 -15.58
CA ALA A 77 -14.89 -16.15 -16.11
C ALA A 77 -15.81 -16.86 -15.11
N ARG A 78 -15.63 -16.65 -13.79
CA ARG A 78 -16.54 -17.16 -12.77
C ARG A 78 -17.95 -16.59 -12.89
N TYR A 79 -18.08 -15.32 -13.29
CA TYR A 79 -19.39 -14.65 -13.45
C TYR A 79 -19.90 -14.67 -14.89
N PHE A 80 -18.98 -14.69 -15.86
CA PHE A 80 -19.30 -14.66 -17.29
C PHE A 80 -18.52 -15.76 -18.05
N PRO A 81 -18.84 -17.05 -17.82
CA PRO A 81 -18.19 -18.15 -18.54
C PRO A 81 -18.62 -18.20 -20.02
N PRO A 82 -17.88 -18.92 -20.88
CA PRO A 82 -18.33 -19.21 -22.24
C PRO A 82 -19.77 -19.77 -22.25
N PRO A 83 -20.60 -19.40 -23.23
CA PRO A 83 -20.25 -18.70 -24.48
C PRO A 83 -20.31 -17.16 -24.41
N ALA A 84 -20.24 -16.56 -23.21
CA ALA A 84 -20.10 -15.12 -23.08
C ALA A 84 -18.76 -14.63 -23.68
N THR A 85 -18.80 -13.49 -24.35
CA THR A 85 -17.62 -12.74 -24.79
C THR A 85 -17.39 -11.56 -23.85
N THR A 86 -16.13 -11.26 -23.57
CA THR A 86 -15.74 -10.18 -22.67
C THR A 86 -14.81 -9.20 -23.39
N ALA A 87 -14.96 -7.91 -23.11
CA ALA A 87 -14.14 -6.86 -23.70
C ALA A 87 -13.69 -5.87 -22.62
N ARG A 88 -12.39 -5.57 -22.57
CA ARG A 88 -11.85 -4.49 -21.73
C ARG A 88 -12.25 -3.14 -22.33
N LYS A 89 -12.79 -2.27 -21.48
CA LYS A 89 -13.26 -0.93 -21.83
C LYS A 89 -12.78 0.06 -20.77
N VAL A 90 -12.93 1.35 -21.09
CA VAL A 90 -12.54 2.46 -20.21
C VAL A 90 -13.68 3.46 -20.15
N ALA A 91 -14.07 3.84 -18.93
CA ALA A 91 -14.95 4.98 -18.68
C ALA A 91 -14.11 6.21 -18.34
N TRP A 92 -14.30 7.28 -19.10
CA TRP A 92 -13.69 8.59 -18.87
C TRP A 92 -14.69 9.47 -18.12
N LEU A 93 -14.40 9.76 -16.86
CA LEU A 93 -15.30 10.50 -15.98
C LEU A 93 -15.03 12.01 -16.07
N THR A 94 -16.09 12.78 -16.24
CA THR A 94 -16.06 14.23 -16.10
C THR A 94 -15.90 14.63 -14.62
N PRO A 95 -15.42 15.84 -14.30
CA PRO A 95 -15.38 16.34 -12.93
C PRO A 95 -16.75 16.28 -12.20
N ALA A 96 -17.84 16.55 -12.93
CA ALA A 96 -19.19 16.44 -12.40
C ALA A 96 -19.58 15.00 -12.05
N GLN A 97 -19.20 14.02 -12.89
CA GLN A 97 -19.40 12.60 -12.58
C GLN A 97 -18.55 12.14 -11.40
N VAL A 98 -17.29 12.57 -11.30
CA VAL A 98 -16.42 12.27 -10.16
C VAL A 98 -17.04 12.81 -8.86
N ALA A 99 -17.47 14.07 -8.85
CA ALA A 99 -18.13 14.68 -7.70
C ALA A 99 -19.43 13.93 -7.31
N GLU A 100 -20.23 13.52 -8.30
CA GLU A 100 -21.44 12.75 -8.06
C GLU A 100 -21.16 11.37 -7.47
N ILE A 101 -20.15 10.67 -7.99
CA ILE A 101 -19.72 9.37 -7.49
C ILE A 101 -19.21 9.51 -6.06
N SER A 102 -18.41 10.53 -5.73
CA SER A 102 -17.96 10.78 -4.35
C SER A 102 -19.15 11.01 -3.42
N ARG A 103 -20.12 11.84 -3.85
CA ARG A 103 -21.29 12.15 -3.03
C ARG A 103 -22.12 10.91 -2.66
N ARG A 104 -22.25 9.96 -3.58
CA ARG A 104 -23.10 8.75 -3.40
C ARG A 104 -22.33 7.53 -2.89
N GLY A 105 -21.11 7.34 -3.38
CA GLY A 105 -20.26 6.17 -3.16
C GLY A 105 -19.13 6.38 -2.15
N GLY A 106 -18.89 7.61 -1.69
CA GLY A 106 -17.88 7.95 -0.69
C GLY A 106 -16.63 8.58 -1.29
N GLU A 107 -15.53 7.83 -1.33
CA GLU A 107 -14.25 8.36 -1.85
C GLU A 107 -14.33 8.66 -3.35
N PRO A 108 -13.57 9.66 -3.84
CA PRO A 108 -13.53 9.96 -5.26
C PRO A 108 -12.93 8.80 -6.05
N PRO A 109 -13.55 8.41 -7.19
CA PRO A 109 -12.95 7.46 -8.11
C PRO A 109 -11.78 8.11 -8.87
N ARG A 110 -10.98 7.27 -9.53
CA ARG A 110 -10.06 7.74 -10.58
C ARG A 110 -10.89 8.28 -11.75
N ALA A 111 -10.39 9.30 -12.45
CA ALA A 111 -11.08 9.85 -13.62
C ALA A 111 -11.12 8.88 -14.82
N VAL A 112 -10.22 7.90 -14.85
CA VAL A 112 -10.15 6.87 -15.90
C VAL A 112 -10.38 5.53 -15.22
N VAL A 113 -11.52 4.90 -15.53
CA VAL A 113 -11.96 3.66 -14.87
C VAL A 113 -11.98 2.52 -15.88
N PRO A 114 -10.99 1.61 -15.86
CA PRO A 114 -11.05 0.40 -16.66
C PRO A 114 -12.12 -0.54 -16.12
N TYR A 115 -12.83 -1.22 -17.02
CA TYR A 115 -13.80 -2.26 -16.69
C TYR A 115 -13.85 -3.31 -17.78
N VAL A 116 -14.45 -4.45 -17.49
CA VAL A 116 -14.75 -5.48 -18.47
C VAL A 116 -16.25 -5.48 -18.71
N GLU A 117 -16.68 -5.40 -19.97
CA GLU A 117 -18.07 -5.62 -20.38
C GLU A 117 -18.24 -7.06 -20.86
N ALA A 118 -19.26 -7.76 -20.37
CA ALA A 118 -19.60 -9.11 -20.80
C ALA A 118 -20.89 -9.11 -21.63
N ARG A 119 -20.87 -9.79 -22.77
CA ARG A 119 -22.03 -9.97 -23.66
C ARG A 119 -22.19 -11.41 -24.09
N GLN A 120 -23.41 -11.81 -24.43
CA GLN A 120 -23.68 -13.07 -25.10
C GLN A 120 -24.77 -12.86 -26.15
N ALA A 121 -24.49 -13.30 -27.38
CA ALA A 121 -25.39 -13.08 -28.53
C ALA A 121 -25.88 -11.61 -28.65
N GLY A 122 -24.97 -10.66 -28.45
CA GLY A 122 -25.28 -9.21 -28.50
C GLY A 122 -25.94 -8.63 -27.25
N LYS A 123 -26.50 -9.45 -26.36
CA LYS A 123 -27.12 -9.02 -25.09
C LYS A 123 -26.06 -8.72 -24.03
N LEU A 124 -26.19 -7.59 -23.36
CA LEU A 124 -25.36 -7.24 -22.19
C LEU A 124 -25.68 -8.18 -21.02
N LEU A 125 -24.66 -8.85 -20.50
CA LEU A 125 -24.75 -9.70 -19.31
C LEU A 125 -24.31 -8.98 -18.04
N GLY A 126 -23.40 -8.02 -18.14
CA GLY A 126 -22.93 -7.25 -17.00
C GLY A 126 -21.54 -6.69 -17.18
N TYR A 127 -20.95 -6.31 -16.04
CA TYR A 127 -19.67 -5.64 -15.97
C TYR A 127 -18.80 -6.24 -14.87
N CYS A 128 -17.48 -6.20 -15.02
CA CYS A 128 -16.55 -6.44 -13.93
C CYS A 128 -15.61 -5.24 -13.77
N PHE A 129 -15.38 -4.85 -12.53
CA PHE A 129 -14.42 -3.82 -12.15
C PHE A 129 -13.35 -4.44 -11.27
N VAL A 130 -12.09 -4.07 -11.50
CA VAL A 130 -10.98 -4.40 -10.59
C VAL A 130 -10.53 -3.11 -9.95
N ASP A 131 -10.32 -3.16 -8.64
CA ASP A 131 -9.84 -1.99 -7.91
C ASP A 131 -9.06 -2.38 -6.65
N ASP A 132 -8.49 -1.36 -6.01
CA ASP A 132 -7.75 -1.48 -4.77
C ASP A 132 -8.39 -0.64 -3.68
N VAL A 133 -8.37 -1.17 -2.46
CA VAL A 133 -8.64 -0.41 -1.23
C VAL A 133 -7.52 -0.64 -0.24
N LEU A 134 -7.19 0.38 0.54
CA LEU A 134 -6.27 0.21 1.67
C LEU A 134 -7.02 -0.49 2.80
N GLY A 135 -6.56 -1.68 3.19
CA GLY A 135 -7.08 -2.42 4.33
C GLY A 135 -6.64 -1.81 5.66
N ARG A 136 -6.17 -2.64 6.58
CA ARG A 136 -5.50 -2.20 7.80
C ARG A 136 -4.12 -1.58 7.51
N SER A 137 -3.34 -2.20 6.64
CA SER A 137 -1.96 -1.78 6.37
C SER A 137 -1.53 -1.96 4.92
N GLU A 138 -2.14 -2.88 4.17
CA GLU A 138 -1.75 -3.13 2.77
C GLU A 138 -2.94 -3.01 1.80
N PRO A 139 -2.69 -2.78 0.51
CA PRO A 139 -3.73 -2.79 -0.51
C PRO A 139 -4.37 -4.18 -0.68
N ILE A 140 -5.70 -4.19 -0.73
CA ILE A 140 -6.52 -5.34 -1.09
C ILE A 140 -7.00 -5.10 -2.52
N THR A 141 -6.58 -5.97 -3.44
CA THR A 141 -7.03 -5.95 -4.84
C THR A 141 -8.24 -6.87 -4.98
N TYR A 142 -9.35 -6.35 -5.47
CA TYR A 142 -10.63 -7.07 -5.53
C TYR A 142 -11.34 -6.79 -6.85
N LEU A 143 -12.20 -7.72 -7.24
CA LEU A 143 -13.11 -7.61 -8.37
C LEU A 143 -14.54 -7.51 -7.88
N VAL A 144 -15.33 -6.63 -8.50
CA VAL A 144 -16.78 -6.58 -8.33
C VAL A 144 -17.44 -6.88 -9.67
N ALA A 145 -18.20 -7.97 -9.71
CA ALA A 145 -19.06 -8.31 -10.85
C ALA A 145 -20.44 -7.70 -10.63
N LEU A 146 -20.97 -7.03 -11.65
CA LEU A 146 -22.26 -6.37 -11.65
C LEU A 146 -23.14 -6.91 -12.76
N THR A 147 -24.45 -6.96 -12.48
CA THR A 147 -25.51 -7.14 -13.48
C THR A 147 -25.63 -5.91 -14.39
N PRO A 148 -26.37 -5.97 -15.51
CA PRO A 148 -26.59 -4.82 -16.40
C PRO A 148 -27.27 -3.64 -15.71
N GLN A 149 -28.00 -3.88 -14.62
CA GLN A 149 -28.71 -2.87 -13.82
C GLN A 149 -27.88 -2.38 -12.61
N ALA A 150 -26.56 -2.58 -12.62
CA ALA A 150 -25.65 -2.19 -11.55
C ALA A 150 -26.01 -2.76 -10.17
N ALA A 151 -26.57 -3.98 -10.12
CA ALA A 151 -26.63 -4.77 -8.88
C ALA A 151 -25.44 -5.74 -8.81
N VAL A 152 -24.91 -5.98 -7.61
CA VAL A 152 -23.77 -6.89 -7.41
C VAL A 152 -24.14 -8.34 -7.74
N ALA A 153 -23.41 -8.95 -8.66
CA ALA A 153 -23.44 -10.38 -8.91
C ALA A 153 -22.47 -11.14 -7.98
N GLY A 154 -21.38 -10.49 -7.59
CA GLY A 154 -20.47 -10.98 -6.56
C GLY A 154 -19.21 -10.14 -6.43
N VAL A 155 -18.43 -10.44 -5.39
CA VAL A 155 -17.16 -9.77 -5.06
C VAL A 155 -16.10 -10.84 -4.88
N GLU A 156 -14.95 -10.70 -5.54
CA GLU A 156 -13.80 -11.60 -5.40
C GLU A 156 -12.57 -10.86 -4.91
N LEU A 157 -11.80 -11.48 -4.01
CA LEU A 157 -10.43 -11.02 -3.75
C LEU A 157 -9.52 -11.58 -4.84
N LEU A 158 -8.69 -10.71 -5.41
CA LEU A 158 -7.67 -11.12 -6.38
C LEU A 158 -6.34 -11.25 -5.68
N CYS A 159 -5.96 -10.24 -4.90
CA CYS A 159 -4.72 -10.23 -4.15
C CYS A 159 -4.93 -9.62 -2.76
N PHE A 160 -4.43 -10.31 -1.74
CA PHE A 160 -4.43 -9.87 -0.34
C PHE A 160 -3.01 -9.96 0.20
N ARG A 161 -2.54 -8.86 0.80
CA ARG A 161 -1.15 -8.69 1.24
C ARG A 161 -1.01 -8.50 2.75
N GLU A 162 -2.12 -8.53 3.50
CA GLU A 162 -2.09 -8.26 4.93
C GLU A 162 -1.76 -9.52 5.74
N SER A 163 -1.07 -9.33 6.87
CA SER A 163 -0.75 -10.41 7.82
C SER A 163 -1.94 -10.83 8.70
N HIS A 164 -2.96 -9.98 8.80
CA HIS A 164 -4.15 -10.16 9.65
C HIS A 164 -5.40 -9.66 8.90
N GLY A 165 -6.59 -10.10 9.30
CA GLY A 165 -7.84 -9.68 8.66
C GLY A 165 -8.27 -10.59 7.50
N TYR A 166 -7.70 -11.79 7.38
CA TYR A 166 -8.00 -12.79 6.35
C TYR A 166 -9.46 -13.27 6.39
N GLU A 167 -10.24 -12.88 7.40
CA GLU A 167 -11.63 -13.27 7.51
C GLU A 167 -12.49 -12.72 6.34
N VAL A 168 -12.09 -11.62 5.70
CA VAL A 168 -12.75 -11.12 4.47
C VAL A 168 -12.53 -12.01 3.25
N GLU A 169 -11.56 -12.92 3.28
CA GLU A 169 -11.33 -13.91 2.22
C GLU A 169 -12.48 -14.92 2.14
N ARG A 170 -13.14 -15.17 3.28
CA ARG A 170 -14.23 -16.13 3.40
C ARG A 170 -15.35 -15.75 2.44
N GLN A 171 -15.60 -16.64 1.48
CA GLN A 171 -16.64 -16.46 0.48
C GLN A 171 -18.00 -16.16 1.11
N GLY A 172 -18.34 -16.84 2.22
CA GLY A 172 -19.61 -16.62 2.92
C GLY A 172 -19.84 -15.18 3.40
N TRP A 173 -18.79 -14.44 3.78
CA TRP A 173 -18.95 -13.03 4.11
C TRP A 173 -19.15 -12.17 2.86
N ARG A 174 -18.37 -12.42 1.79
CA ARG A 174 -18.49 -11.68 0.52
C ARG A 174 -19.82 -11.93 -0.19
N ASP A 175 -20.47 -13.06 0.06
CA ASP A 175 -21.77 -13.39 -0.52
C ASP A 175 -22.88 -12.44 -0.04
N GLN A 176 -22.69 -11.74 1.08
CA GLN A 176 -23.63 -10.72 1.58
C GLN A 176 -23.80 -9.55 0.60
N PHE A 177 -22.83 -9.27 -0.26
CA PHE A 177 -22.97 -8.19 -1.25
C PHE A 177 -23.93 -8.54 -2.39
N ARG A 178 -24.20 -9.84 -2.64
CA ARG A 178 -24.99 -10.26 -3.81
C ARG A 178 -26.40 -9.65 -3.80
N GLY A 179 -26.82 -9.16 -4.96
CA GLY A 179 -28.14 -8.54 -5.16
C GLY A 179 -28.23 -7.08 -4.70
N HIS A 180 -27.27 -6.58 -3.90
CA HIS A 180 -27.29 -5.19 -3.47
C HIS A 180 -27.03 -4.22 -4.63
N ARG A 181 -27.66 -3.06 -4.54
CA ARG A 181 -27.40 -1.87 -5.35
C ARG A 181 -26.87 -0.76 -4.47
N LEU A 182 -26.49 0.38 -5.05
CA LEU A 182 -26.08 1.51 -4.24
C LEU A 182 -27.28 2.11 -3.50
N THR A 183 -27.33 1.89 -2.20
CA THR A 183 -28.27 2.56 -1.29
C THR A 183 -27.52 3.13 -0.09
N PRO A 184 -28.11 4.06 0.66
CA PRO A 184 -27.51 4.54 1.92
C PRO A 184 -27.22 3.40 2.92
N GLU A 185 -28.02 2.34 2.92
CA GLU A 185 -27.95 1.21 3.86
C GLU A 185 -26.85 0.20 3.53
N LEU A 186 -26.26 0.23 2.32
CA LEU A 186 -25.15 -0.63 1.92
C LEU A 186 -23.85 -0.25 2.66
N ASP A 187 -23.79 -0.44 3.96
CA ASP A 187 -22.64 -0.12 4.80
C ASP A 187 -22.37 -1.23 5.82
N LEU A 188 -21.15 -1.23 6.37
CA LEU A 188 -20.72 -2.19 7.37
C LEU A 188 -21.46 -1.96 8.69
N GLY A 189 -22.01 -3.02 9.27
CA GLY A 189 -22.90 -2.96 10.43
C GLY A 189 -24.34 -2.59 10.11
N HIS A 190 -24.67 -2.41 8.82
CA HIS A 190 -26.05 -2.24 8.33
C HIS A 190 -26.40 -3.42 7.42
N ALA A 191 -26.39 -3.23 6.10
CA ALA A 191 -26.65 -4.31 5.16
C ALA A 191 -25.54 -5.38 5.09
N ILE A 192 -24.32 -5.03 5.51
CA ILE A 192 -23.16 -5.95 5.51
C ILE A 192 -22.68 -6.13 6.95
N ASP A 193 -22.62 -7.37 7.43
CA ASP A 193 -22.17 -7.68 8.78
C ASP A 193 -20.70 -7.33 8.97
N SER A 194 -20.35 -6.92 10.19
CA SER A 194 -18.95 -6.81 10.60
C SER A 194 -18.31 -8.19 10.77
N ILE A 195 -16.98 -8.26 10.61
CA ILE A 195 -16.21 -9.45 10.95
C ILE A 195 -15.18 -9.13 12.02
N SER A 196 -15.20 -9.91 13.11
CA SER A 196 -14.18 -9.85 14.14
C SER A 196 -12.80 -10.10 13.56
N GLY A 197 -11.80 -9.32 13.96
CA GLY A 197 -10.42 -9.45 13.48
C GLY A 197 -10.14 -8.77 12.14
N ALA A 198 -11.17 -8.42 11.35
CA ALA A 198 -11.02 -7.84 10.02
C ALA A 198 -11.85 -6.57 9.78
N THR A 199 -12.26 -5.85 10.83
CA THR A 199 -13.19 -4.70 10.72
C THR A 199 -12.69 -3.61 9.76
N LEU A 200 -11.39 -3.28 9.77
CA LEU A 200 -10.82 -2.25 8.91
C LEU A 200 -10.87 -2.68 7.43
N SER A 201 -10.43 -3.90 7.13
CA SER A 201 -10.45 -4.49 5.79
C SER A 201 -11.88 -4.67 5.28
N ALA A 202 -12.81 -5.11 6.12
CA ALA A 202 -14.24 -5.25 5.80
C ALA A 202 -14.87 -3.88 5.47
N ARG A 203 -14.56 -2.84 6.25
CA ARG A 203 -15.04 -1.47 5.99
C ARG A 203 -14.44 -0.93 4.70
N ALA A 204 -13.16 -1.15 4.46
CA ALA A 204 -12.48 -0.73 3.23
C ALA A 204 -13.12 -1.37 1.99
N LEU A 205 -13.31 -2.69 1.99
CA LEU A 205 -13.98 -3.41 0.91
C LEU A 205 -15.41 -2.92 0.69
N THR A 206 -16.18 -2.70 1.76
CA THR A 206 -17.56 -2.20 1.66
C THR A 206 -17.60 -0.82 0.98
N ARG A 207 -16.72 0.12 1.39
CA ARG A 207 -16.59 1.43 0.74
C ARG A 207 -16.16 1.30 -0.72
N GLY A 208 -15.25 0.39 -1.02
CA GLY A 208 -14.82 0.06 -2.37
C GLY A 208 -15.98 -0.40 -3.28
N VAL A 209 -16.78 -1.35 -2.81
CA VAL A 209 -17.98 -1.84 -3.51
C VAL A 209 -18.99 -0.72 -3.75
N ARG A 210 -19.27 0.11 -2.74
CA ARG A 210 -20.15 1.28 -2.89
C ARG A 210 -19.65 2.23 -3.99
N ARG A 211 -18.36 2.52 -4.02
CA ARG A 211 -17.75 3.40 -5.02
C ARG A 211 -17.84 2.81 -6.44
N ILE A 212 -17.65 1.50 -6.59
CA ILE A 212 -17.83 0.81 -7.88
C ILE A 212 -19.28 0.86 -8.35
N LEU A 213 -20.25 0.60 -7.45
CA LEU A 213 -21.67 0.69 -7.79
C LEU A 213 -22.05 2.11 -8.24
N ALA A 214 -21.61 3.13 -7.50
CA ALA A 214 -21.80 4.53 -7.88
C ALA A 214 -21.19 4.84 -9.25
N THR A 215 -19.99 4.33 -9.51
CA THR A 215 -19.30 4.51 -10.80
C THR A 215 -20.08 3.87 -11.94
N ALA A 216 -20.53 2.62 -11.77
CA ALA A 216 -21.31 1.92 -12.79
C ALA A 216 -22.64 2.62 -13.09
N GLU A 217 -23.35 3.07 -12.06
CA GLU A 217 -24.62 3.78 -12.23
C GLU A 217 -24.46 5.14 -12.92
N VAL A 218 -23.40 5.89 -12.58
CA VAL A 218 -23.16 7.23 -13.14
C VAL A 218 -22.56 7.18 -14.55
N ALA A 219 -21.71 6.19 -14.83
CA ALA A 219 -20.93 6.15 -16.07
C ALA A 219 -21.46 5.16 -17.12
N LEU A 220 -22.10 4.06 -16.72
CA LEU A 220 -22.44 2.96 -17.62
C LEU A 220 -23.94 2.75 -17.80
N THR A 221 -24.75 2.95 -16.76
CA THR A 221 -26.20 2.85 -16.91
C THR A 221 -26.74 4.16 -17.47
N ALA A 222 -27.36 4.12 -18.65
CA ALA A 222 -28.12 5.25 -19.15
C ALA A 222 -29.19 5.59 -18.11
N ARG A 223 -29.15 6.80 -17.54
CA ARG A 223 -30.28 7.29 -16.75
C ARG A 223 -31.48 7.29 -17.68
N SER A 224 -32.42 6.36 -17.46
CA SER A 224 -33.79 6.57 -17.89
C SER A 224 -34.23 7.83 -17.17
N THR A 225 -34.14 8.98 -17.83
CA THR A 225 -34.79 10.20 -17.36
C THR A 225 -36.26 9.83 -17.13
N PRO A 226 -36.81 10.02 -15.92
CA PRO A 226 -38.24 9.84 -15.70
C PRO A 226 -39.06 10.79 -16.57
#